data_AF-I4EWZ9-F1
#
_entry.id   AF-I4EWZ9-F1
#
_cell.length_a   1.000
_cell.length_b   1.000
_cell.length_c   1.000
_cell.angle_alpha   90.00
_cell.angle_beta   90.00
_cell.angle_gamma   90.00
#
_symmetry.space_group_name_H-M   'P 1'
#
loop_
_entity.id
_entity.type
_entity.pdbx_description
1 polymer ?
#
loop_
_entity_poly.entity_id
_entity_poly.type
_entity_poly.pdbx_seq_one_letter_code
_entity_poly.pdbx_strand_id
1 'polypeptide(L)'
;MSASLTPGPVIDVQEAIGQARLVRVRAGRNKDFDRLVFDFEGPAPGVRVQYVDQLLQDGSGDPVPLRGRAVVEIVIRPAVAHRDDGTSTLTGPLPDLTGFAAFRQVADAGDFEAVLTWGIGVAARTGLRSLILTGPSRVAVDVVHAEPGTGTQLLRRGDSGAAVATWQWRLVQALGRPLTVDEAFGPATEQATRDFQSARGVAVDGIVGPDTRAAMVRALGL
;
A
#
# COMPACT_ATOMS: atom_id res chain seq x y z
N MET A 1 -4.08 5.40 -15.66
CA MET A 1 -4.30 3.95 -15.45
C MET A 1 -4.70 3.78 -13.99
N SER A 2 -5.81 3.09 -13.72
CA SER A 2 -6.26 2.85 -12.33
C SER A 2 -5.53 1.62 -11.80
N ALA A 3 -4.62 1.80 -10.85
CA ALA A 3 -3.95 0.68 -10.20
C ALA A 3 -4.91 0.04 -9.18
N SER A 4 -5.12 -1.26 -9.30
CA SER A 4 -5.98 -2.03 -8.39
C SER A 4 -5.27 -2.30 -7.06
N LEU A 5 -6.02 -2.26 -5.96
CA LEU A 5 -5.56 -2.64 -4.64
C LEU A 5 -5.52 -4.18 -4.53
N THR A 6 -4.39 -4.76 -4.09
CA THR A 6 -4.23 -6.21 -3.97
C THR A 6 -3.44 -6.60 -2.71
N PRO A 7 -3.75 -7.76 -2.07
CA PRO A 7 -2.90 -8.34 -1.03
C PRO A 7 -1.68 -9.10 -1.58
N GLY A 8 -1.67 -9.36 -2.89
CA GLY A 8 -0.56 -10.01 -3.61
C GLY A 8 0.47 -9.01 -4.12
N PRO A 9 1.50 -9.49 -4.84
CA PRO A 9 2.47 -8.60 -5.45
C PRO A 9 1.77 -7.66 -6.44
N VAL A 10 2.06 -6.36 -6.33
CA VAL A 10 1.74 -5.37 -7.35
C VAL A 10 2.95 -5.27 -8.27
N ILE A 11 2.75 -5.44 -9.58
CA ILE A 11 3.82 -5.29 -10.56
C ILE A 11 3.34 -4.29 -11.61
N ASP A 12 3.91 -3.10 -11.58
CA ASP A 12 3.70 -2.08 -12.60
C ASP A 12 4.96 -2.00 -13.46
N VAL A 13 4.86 -2.53 -14.68
CA VAL A 13 5.95 -2.49 -15.65
C VAL A 13 5.89 -1.18 -16.42
N GLN A 14 7.00 -0.46 -16.43
CA GLN A 14 7.19 0.70 -17.31
C GLN A 14 8.49 0.49 -18.08
N GLU A 15 8.41 0.38 -19.41
CA GLU A 15 9.59 0.45 -20.26
C GLU A 15 10.05 1.91 -20.33
N ALA A 16 11.06 2.23 -19.52
CA ALA A 16 11.71 3.53 -19.54
C ALA A 16 13.01 3.45 -20.35
N ILE A 17 13.14 4.30 -21.37
CA ILE A 17 14.43 4.52 -22.05
C ILE A 17 15.21 5.53 -21.19
N GLY A 18 16.27 5.07 -20.54
CA GLY A 18 17.10 5.86 -19.63
C GLY A 18 16.92 5.46 -18.16
N GLN A 19 17.75 6.02 -17.28
CA GLN A 19 17.81 5.64 -15.86
C GLN A 19 17.06 6.66 -15.00
N ALA A 20 16.08 6.19 -14.21
CA ALA A 20 15.40 7.04 -13.23
C ALA A 20 16.33 7.28 -12.03
N ARG A 21 16.43 8.52 -11.55
CA ARG A 21 17.32 8.90 -10.46
C ARG A 21 16.51 9.33 -9.25
N LEU A 22 16.55 8.56 -8.17
CA LEU A 22 15.81 8.82 -6.95
C LEU A 22 16.36 10.07 -6.27
N VAL A 23 15.51 11.07 -6.06
CA VAL A 23 15.93 12.33 -5.43
C VAL A 23 15.28 12.56 -4.07
N ARG A 24 14.16 11.90 -3.78
CA ARG A 24 13.44 12.09 -2.52
C ARG A 24 12.55 10.92 -2.20
N VAL A 25 12.50 10.57 -0.91
CA VAL A 25 11.47 9.70 -0.35
C VAL A 25 10.65 10.53 0.63
N ARG A 26 9.32 10.44 0.54
CA ARG A 26 8.41 11.19 1.41
C ARG A 26 7.16 10.38 1.70
N ALA A 27 6.52 10.67 2.84
CA ALA A 27 5.31 9.98 3.26
C ALA A 27 4.14 10.97 3.42
N GLY A 28 2.93 10.51 3.13
CA GLY A 28 1.70 11.27 3.28
C GLY A 28 0.61 10.45 3.94
N ARG A 29 -0.10 11.06 4.91
CA ARG A 29 -1.27 10.47 5.56
C ARG A 29 -2.50 10.78 4.72
N ASN A 30 -3.29 9.76 4.41
CA ASN A 30 -4.60 9.91 3.79
C ASN A 30 -5.65 9.26 4.69
N LYS A 31 -6.92 9.51 4.38
CA LYS A 31 -8.03 9.06 5.22
C LYS A 31 -8.06 7.54 5.46
N ASP A 32 -7.72 6.75 4.43
CA ASP A 32 -7.90 5.30 4.42
C ASP A 32 -6.60 4.52 4.09
N PHE A 33 -5.52 5.25 3.78
CA PHE A 33 -4.23 4.66 3.45
C PHE A 33 -3.11 5.63 3.79
N ASP A 34 -1.93 5.09 4.05
CA ASP A 34 -0.70 5.87 4.09
C ASP A 34 0.04 5.67 2.76
N ARG A 35 0.63 6.76 2.25
CA ARG A 35 1.32 6.78 0.96
C ARG A 35 2.80 7.07 1.15
N LEU A 36 3.65 6.17 0.68
CA LEU A 36 5.08 6.42 0.50
C LEU A 36 5.30 6.86 -0.95
N VAL A 37 6.07 7.90 -1.20
CA VAL A 37 6.36 8.41 -2.54
C VAL A 37 7.85 8.53 -2.75
N PHE A 38 8.31 7.96 -3.85
CA PHE A 38 9.65 8.09 -4.40
C PHE A 38 9.58 9.08 -5.56
N ASP A 39 10.19 10.26 -5.40
CA ASP A 39 10.29 11.27 -6.46
C ASP A 39 11.58 11.01 -7.26
N PHE A 40 11.48 11.01 -8.59
CA PHE A 40 12.58 10.74 -9.50
C PHE A 40 12.86 11.93 -10.44
N GLU A 41 14.13 12.13 -10.74
CA GLU A 41 14.57 12.82 -11.95
C GLU A 41 14.68 11.81 -13.10
N GLY A 42 14.39 12.27 -14.33
CA GLY A 42 14.39 11.42 -15.51
C GLY A 42 13.06 10.67 -15.72
N PRO A 43 13.08 9.53 -16.45
CA PRO A 43 11.87 8.80 -16.77
C PRO A 43 11.24 8.16 -15.53
N ALA A 44 9.95 7.81 -15.62
CA ALA A 44 9.28 7.09 -14.54
C ALA A 44 9.70 5.61 -14.57
N PRO A 45 10.25 5.06 -13.47
CA PRO A 45 10.64 3.65 -13.42
C PRO A 45 9.43 2.73 -13.20
N GLY A 46 9.60 1.44 -13.52
CA GLY A 46 8.67 0.40 -13.08
C GLY A 46 8.86 0.06 -11.61
N VAL A 47 7.88 -0.61 -11.01
CA VAL A 47 7.91 -1.02 -9.60
C VAL A 47 7.27 -2.38 -9.39
N ARG A 48 7.84 -3.13 -8.44
CA ARG A 48 7.22 -4.31 -7.82
C ARG A 48 7.08 -4.06 -6.33
N VAL A 49 5.88 -4.28 -5.79
CA VAL A 49 5.56 -4.12 -4.37
C VAL A 49 4.98 -5.42 -3.85
N GLN A 50 5.52 -5.97 -2.76
CA GLN A 50 5.00 -7.22 -2.20
C GLN A 50 5.25 -7.33 -0.70
N TYR A 51 4.44 -8.12 0.00
CA TYR A 51 4.81 -8.56 1.34
C TYR A 51 5.89 -9.63 1.31
N VAL A 52 6.85 -9.52 2.21
CA VAL A 52 7.92 -10.50 2.44
C VAL A 52 7.99 -10.87 3.92
N ASP A 53 8.65 -11.97 4.23
CA ASP A 53 8.85 -12.40 5.62
C ASP A 53 9.95 -11.58 6.30
N GLN A 54 10.99 -11.21 5.54
CA GLN A 54 12.05 -10.30 5.95
C GLN A 54 12.56 -9.51 4.74
N LEU A 55 12.98 -8.26 4.96
CA LEU A 55 13.71 -7.50 3.95
C LEU A 55 15.17 -7.95 3.94
N LEU A 56 15.74 -8.15 2.75
CA LEU A 56 17.14 -8.53 2.58
C LEU A 56 17.89 -7.43 1.85
N GLN A 57 19.14 -7.19 2.25
CA GLN A 57 20.02 -6.23 1.61
C GLN A 57 20.54 -6.77 0.27
N ASP A 58 20.56 -5.94 -0.77
CA ASP A 58 21.02 -6.32 -2.09
C ASP A 58 22.51 -6.71 -2.04
N GLY A 59 22.85 -7.77 -2.78
CA GLY A 59 24.21 -8.31 -2.86
C GLY A 59 24.64 -9.14 -1.64
N SER A 60 24.52 -8.63 -0.41
CA SER A 60 24.91 -9.40 0.79
C SER A 60 23.87 -10.45 1.20
N GLY A 61 22.58 -10.15 1.00
CA GLY A 61 21.48 -10.97 1.50
C GLY A 61 21.26 -10.86 3.01
N ASP A 62 21.93 -9.93 3.68
CA ASP A 62 21.77 -9.73 5.12
C ASP A 62 20.38 -9.19 5.46
N PRO A 63 19.75 -9.62 6.56
CA PRO A 63 18.44 -9.09 6.96
C PRO A 63 18.51 -7.61 7.33
N VAL A 64 17.57 -6.83 6.80
CA VAL A 64 17.33 -5.43 7.19
C VAL A 64 16.13 -5.40 8.15
N PRO A 65 16.34 -5.30 9.47
CA PRO A 65 15.24 -5.37 10.43
C PRO A 65 14.35 -4.13 10.37
N LEU A 66 13.05 -4.37 10.19
CA LEU A 66 12.02 -3.33 10.14
C LEU A 66 11.02 -3.52 11.28
N ARG A 67 10.65 -2.43 11.95
CA ARG A 67 9.57 -2.41 12.93
C ARG A 67 8.22 -2.69 12.26
N GLY A 68 7.33 -3.36 12.99
CA GLY A 68 5.98 -3.67 12.52
C GLY A 68 5.66 -5.15 12.67
N ARG A 69 4.48 -5.54 12.20
CA ARG A 69 4.02 -6.95 12.19
C ARG A 69 4.13 -7.58 10.80
N ALA A 70 4.45 -6.79 9.79
CA ALA A 70 4.70 -7.25 8.43
C ALA A 70 5.66 -6.29 7.71
N VAL A 71 6.29 -6.81 6.65
CA VAL A 71 7.27 -6.09 5.84
C VAL A 71 6.79 -6.05 4.39
N VAL A 72 6.79 -4.87 3.79
CA VAL A 72 6.56 -4.67 2.35
C VAL A 72 7.89 -4.36 1.70
N GLU A 73 8.30 -5.18 0.74
CA GLU A 73 9.42 -4.94 -0.16
C GLU A 73 8.93 -4.12 -1.37
N ILE A 74 9.71 -3.11 -1.75
CA ILE A 74 9.47 -2.23 -2.89
C ILE A 74 10.73 -2.27 -3.74
N VAL A 75 10.63 -2.86 -4.93
CA VAL A 75 11.72 -2.96 -5.91
C VAL A 75 11.41 -2.07 -7.10
N ILE A 76 12.25 -1.07 -7.33
CA ILE A 76 12.06 -0.05 -8.38
C ILE A 76 13.16 -0.23 -9.42
N ARG A 77 12.76 -0.37 -10.69
CA ARG A 77 13.71 -0.55 -11.80
C ARG A 77 13.13 -0.09 -13.15
N PRO A 78 13.95 0.45 -14.07
CA PRO A 78 15.37 0.79 -13.87
C PRO A 78 15.53 2.09 -13.07
N ALA A 79 16.26 2.06 -11.95
CA ALA A 79 16.48 3.24 -11.11
C ALA A 79 17.80 3.19 -10.32
N VAL A 80 18.33 4.37 -9.97
CA VAL A 80 19.49 4.54 -9.07
C VAL A 80 19.27 5.67 -8.09
N ALA A 81 20.00 5.65 -6.98
CA ALA A 81 20.00 6.67 -5.92
C ALA A 81 21.42 7.24 -5.68
N HIS A 82 22.34 7.06 -6.64
CA HIS A 82 23.70 7.61 -6.63
C HIS A 82 24.11 8.19 -7.99
N ARG A 83 25.07 9.12 -7.98
CA ARG A 83 25.82 9.63 -9.15
C ARG A 83 26.98 8.71 -9.51
N ASP A 84 27.57 8.93 -10.68
CA ASP A 84 28.68 8.11 -11.20
C ASP A 84 29.92 8.14 -10.29
N ASP A 85 30.05 9.17 -9.45
CA ASP A 85 31.09 9.29 -8.42
C ASP A 85 30.73 8.59 -7.08
N GLY A 86 29.60 7.90 -7.03
CA GLY A 86 29.06 7.22 -5.85
C GLY A 86 28.32 8.13 -4.86
N THR A 87 28.24 9.43 -5.11
CA THR A 87 27.52 10.33 -4.19
C THR A 87 26.02 10.09 -4.26
N SER A 88 25.35 10.03 -3.11
CA SER A 88 23.89 9.86 -3.07
C SER A 88 23.17 11.02 -3.75
N THR A 89 22.08 10.71 -4.45
CA THR A 89 21.17 11.68 -5.07
C THR A 89 19.97 12.01 -4.19
N LEU A 90 19.78 11.29 -3.07
CA LEU A 90 18.73 11.57 -2.11
C LEU A 90 18.95 12.93 -1.44
N THR A 91 17.88 13.73 -1.42
CA THR A 91 17.86 15.05 -0.80
C THR A 91 17.02 15.02 0.47
N GLY A 92 17.66 15.36 1.60
CA GLY A 92 17.02 15.41 2.92
C GLY A 92 16.93 14.06 3.63
N PRO A 93 16.41 14.05 4.86
CA PRO A 93 16.24 12.83 5.64
C PRO A 93 15.10 11.96 5.09
N LEU A 94 15.10 10.68 5.46
CA LEU A 94 13.93 9.82 5.30
C LEU A 94 12.73 10.39 6.07
N PRO A 95 11.49 10.14 5.60
CA PRO A 95 10.30 10.69 6.26
C PRO A 95 10.15 10.17 7.69
N ASP A 96 9.77 11.05 8.62
CA ASP A 96 9.30 10.66 9.95
C ASP A 96 7.91 10.02 9.82
N LEU A 97 7.79 8.79 10.32
CA LEU A 97 6.59 7.98 10.23
C LEU A 97 5.78 7.99 11.54
N THR A 98 6.14 8.84 12.50
CA THR A 98 5.40 9.02 13.74
C THR A 98 3.96 9.45 13.46
N GLY A 99 3.00 8.71 14.01
CA GLY A 99 1.56 9.01 13.87
C GLY A 99 0.94 8.60 12.53
N PHE A 100 1.64 7.81 11.71
CA PHE A 100 1.05 7.09 10.58
C PHE A 100 0.28 5.85 11.10
N ALA A 101 -0.83 5.51 10.44
CA ALA A 101 -1.68 4.42 10.89
C ALA A 101 -1.14 3.05 10.43
N ALA A 102 -0.65 2.98 9.19
CA ALA A 102 -0.08 1.79 8.59
C ALA A 102 1.44 1.72 8.75
N PHE A 103 2.17 2.82 8.56
CA PHE A 103 3.63 2.81 8.50
C PHE A 103 4.31 2.79 9.87
N ARG A 104 5.43 2.05 9.98
CA ARG A 104 6.23 1.92 11.22
C ARG A 104 7.70 2.26 11.03
N GLN A 105 8.29 1.89 9.90
CA GLN A 105 9.69 2.19 9.58
C GLN A 105 9.91 2.05 8.08
N VAL A 106 10.63 2.98 7.46
CA VAL A 106 11.15 2.85 6.09
C VAL A 106 12.65 2.65 6.15
N ALA A 107 13.20 1.83 5.26
CA ALA A 107 14.64 1.63 5.11
C ALA A 107 15.01 1.40 3.64
N ASP A 108 16.20 1.83 3.27
CA ASP A 108 16.87 1.35 2.06
C ASP A 108 17.40 -0.07 2.29
N ALA A 109 17.37 -0.88 1.24
CA ALA A 109 17.93 -2.22 1.22
C ALA A 109 18.91 -2.42 0.06
N GLY A 110 19.03 -1.46 -0.86
CA GLY A 110 20.13 -1.47 -1.82
C GLY A 110 19.89 -0.61 -3.05
N ASP A 111 20.99 -0.38 -3.74
CA ASP A 111 21.09 0.30 -5.03
C ASP A 111 22.17 -0.41 -5.84
N PHE A 112 21.77 -1.43 -6.60
CA PHE A 112 22.69 -2.29 -7.34
C PHE A 112 22.13 -2.61 -8.73
N GLU A 113 22.96 -2.53 -9.77
CA GLU A 113 22.58 -2.86 -11.16
C GLU A 113 21.30 -2.16 -11.66
N ALA A 114 21.12 -0.89 -11.30
CA ALA A 114 19.92 -0.10 -11.60
C ALA A 114 18.62 -0.67 -11.00
N VAL A 115 18.74 -1.36 -9.87
CA VAL A 115 17.65 -1.82 -9.02
C VAL A 115 17.76 -1.11 -7.68
N LEU A 116 16.68 -0.43 -7.29
CA LEU A 116 16.53 0.09 -5.93
C LEU A 116 15.61 -0.82 -5.13
N THR A 117 16.12 -1.39 -4.04
CA THR A 117 15.32 -2.15 -3.09
C THR A 117 15.10 -1.32 -1.83
N TRP A 118 13.84 -1.19 -1.45
CA TRP A 118 13.39 -0.49 -0.25
C TRP A 118 12.42 -1.36 0.52
N GLY A 119 12.29 -1.09 1.82
CA GLY A 119 11.27 -1.73 2.63
C GLY A 119 10.50 -0.75 3.51
N ILE A 120 9.23 -1.05 3.72
CA ILE A 120 8.40 -0.42 4.74
C ILE A 120 7.88 -1.50 5.69
N GLY A 121 8.23 -1.36 6.96
CA GLY A 121 7.62 -2.08 8.06
C GLY A 121 6.26 -1.49 8.37
N VAL A 122 5.24 -2.34 8.45
CA VAL A 122 3.84 -1.92 8.56
C VAL A 122 3.12 -2.56 9.75
N ALA A 123 2.04 -1.92 10.20
CA ALA A 123 1.24 -2.32 11.34
C ALA A 123 0.60 -3.71 11.18
N ALA A 124 0.17 -4.04 9.96
CA ALA A 124 -0.46 -5.31 9.59
C ALA A 124 -0.37 -5.55 8.08
N ARG A 125 -0.58 -6.79 7.62
CA ARG A 125 -0.74 -7.09 6.19
C ARG A 125 -2.14 -6.65 5.74
N THR A 126 -2.20 -5.61 4.91
CA THR A 126 -3.42 -5.03 4.31
C THR A 126 -3.26 -4.85 2.80
N GLY A 127 -4.23 -4.26 2.11
CA GLY A 127 -4.14 -3.99 0.67
C GLY A 127 -2.99 -3.04 0.30
N LEU A 128 -2.29 -3.38 -0.78
CA LEU A 128 -1.22 -2.60 -1.39
C LEU A 128 -1.67 -2.06 -2.75
N ARG A 129 -1.28 -0.83 -3.08
CA ARG A 129 -1.44 -0.25 -4.43
C ARG A 129 -0.19 0.53 -4.78
N SER A 130 0.32 0.38 -5.99
CA SER A 130 1.35 1.27 -6.53
C SER A 130 0.76 2.18 -7.61
N LEU A 131 1.33 3.36 -7.78
CA LEU A 131 1.02 4.25 -8.90
C LEU A 131 2.33 4.77 -9.49
N ILE A 132 2.45 4.68 -10.81
CA ILE A 132 3.49 5.36 -11.57
C ILE A 132 2.90 6.67 -12.12
N LEU A 133 3.48 7.80 -11.73
CA LEU A 133 3.04 9.13 -12.11
C LEU A 133 4.12 9.80 -12.96
N THR A 134 3.72 10.51 -14.01
CA THR A 134 4.62 11.30 -14.85
C THR A 134 4.35 12.81 -14.67
N GLY A 135 5.34 13.65 -14.97
CA GLY A 135 5.24 15.12 -14.89
C GLY A 135 4.93 15.68 -13.50
N PRO A 136 5.77 15.48 -12.46
CA PRO A 136 7.07 14.80 -12.43
C PRO A 136 6.99 13.29 -12.18
N SER A 137 8.08 12.58 -12.53
CA SER A 137 8.23 11.13 -12.36
C SER A 137 8.20 10.72 -10.90
N ARG A 138 7.22 9.90 -10.51
CA ARG A 138 7.05 9.43 -9.13
C ARG A 138 6.55 7.99 -9.12
N VAL A 139 7.02 7.22 -8.15
CA VAL A 139 6.39 5.96 -7.74
C VAL A 139 5.75 6.20 -6.38
N ALA A 140 4.44 6.00 -6.29
CA ALA A 140 3.70 6.03 -5.03
C ALA A 140 3.31 4.61 -4.62
N VAL A 141 3.48 4.27 -3.35
CA VAL A 141 3.04 3.01 -2.75
C VAL A 141 2.09 3.33 -1.62
N ASP A 142 0.86 2.86 -1.76
CA ASP A 142 -0.21 2.99 -0.77
C ASP A 142 -0.33 1.71 0.03
N VAL A 143 -0.33 1.85 1.35
CA VAL A 143 -0.68 0.79 2.29
C VAL A 143 -1.96 1.17 2.99
N VAL A 144 -3.00 0.37 2.76
CA VAL A 144 -4.32 0.56 3.35
C VAL A 144 -4.26 0.44 4.87
N HIS A 145 -5.01 1.28 5.57
CA HIS A 145 -5.08 1.23 7.04
C HIS A 145 -5.70 -0.08 7.53
N ALA A 146 -5.08 -0.67 8.57
CA ALA A 146 -5.58 -1.89 9.19
C ALA A 146 -6.90 -1.64 9.92
N GLU A 147 -6.98 -0.53 10.66
CA GLU A 147 -8.21 -0.05 11.27
C GLU A 147 -9.12 0.59 10.22
N PRO A 148 -10.46 0.42 10.32
CA PRO A 148 -11.36 1.26 9.55
C PRO A 148 -10.99 2.69 9.93
N GLY A 149 -10.64 3.52 8.95
CA GLY A 149 -10.51 4.95 9.21
C GLY A 149 -11.69 5.36 10.08
N THR A 150 -11.45 6.12 11.14
CA THR A 150 -12.49 6.64 12.05
C THR A 150 -13.51 7.56 11.34
N GLY A 151 -13.47 7.58 10.01
CA GLY A 151 -14.38 8.30 9.15
C GLY A 151 -15.83 7.90 9.42
N THR A 152 -16.62 8.91 9.70
CA THR A 152 -18.09 8.88 9.81
C THR A 152 -18.80 8.59 8.48
N GLN A 153 -18.04 8.33 7.41
CA GLN A 153 -18.61 8.11 6.08
C GLN A 153 -19.28 6.73 6.01
N LEU A 154 -20.57 6.73 5.71
CA LEU A 154 -21.28 5.52 5.29
C LEU A 154 -20.76 5.08 3.92
N LEU A 155 -20.49 3.79 3.74
CA LEU A 155 -20.25 3.22 2.41
C LEU A 155 -21.48 2.45 1.95
N ARG A 156 -21.84 2.62 0.68
CA ARG A 156 -23.00 1.99 0.05
C ARG A 156 -22.79 1.86 -1.45
N ARG A 157 -23.72 1.17 -2.12
CA ARG A 157 -23.68 1.01 -3.58
C ARG A 157 -23.47 2.34 -4.29
N GLY A 158 -22.50 2.37 -5.20
CA GLY A 158 -22.11 3.54 -6.00
C GLY A 158 -20.94 4.33 -5.42
N ASP A 159 -20.55 4.11 -4.16
CA ASP A 159 -19.34 4.71 -3.60
C ASP A 159 -18.08 4.08 -4.22
N SER A 160 -16.99 4.84 -4.20
CA SER A 160 -15.70 4.35 -4.69
C SER A 160 -14.50 4.90 -3.91
N GLY A 161 -13.33 4.29 -4.12
CA GLY A 161 -12.04 4.71 -3.58
C GLY A 161 -11.51 3.81 -2.45
N ALA A 162 -10.44 4.27 -1.82
CA ALA A 162 -9.66 3.48 -0.87
C ALA A 162 -10.49 2.95 0.33
N ALA A 163 -11.47 3.71 0.84
CA ALA A 163 -12.40 3.23 1.87
C ALA A 163 -13.17 1.97 1.43
N VAL A 164 -13.64 1.95 0.18
CA VAL A 164 -14.37 0.80 -0.40
C VAL A 164 -13.43 -0.38 -0.58
N ALA A 165 -12.22 -0.15 -1.09
CA ALA A 165 -11.24 -1.19 -1.26
C ALA A 165 -10.80 -1.82 0.07
N THR A 166 -10.61 -0.98 1.09
CA THR A 166 -10.37 -1.42 2.46
C THR A 166 -11.50 -2.33 2.93
N TRP A 167 -12.74 -1.93 2.68
CA TRP A 167 -13.92 -2.71 3.04
C TRP A 167 -13.98 -4.05 2.28
N GLN A 168 -13.78 -4.04 0.96
CA GLN A 168 -13.74 -5.24 0.13
C GLN A 168 -12.67 -6.23 0.61
N TRP A 169 -11.47 -5.74 0.89
CA TRP A 169 -10.39 -6.56 1.43
C TRP A 169 -10.78 -7.20 2.77
N ARG A 170 -11.38 -6.43 3.69
CA ARG A 170 -11.85 -6.97 4.97
C ARG A 170 -12.96 -7.99 4.82
N LEU A 171 -13.86 -7.82 3.83
CA LEU A 171 -14.89 -8.81 3.52
C LEU A 171 -14.26 -10.13 3.06
N VAL A 172 -13.19 -10.10 2.27
CA VAL A 172 -12.46 -11.33 1.89
C VAL A 172 -11.96 -12.06 3.12
N GLN A 173 -11.34 -11.34 4.05
CA GLN A 173 -10.81 -11.92 5.28
C GLN A 173 -11.92 -12.44 6.21
N ALA A 174 -12.95 -11.64 6.44
CA ALA A 174 -14.00 -11.94 7.42
C ALA A 174 -14.99 -13.01 6.96
N LEU A 175 -15.16 -13.17 5.64
CA LEU A 175 -16.03 -14.20 5.04
C LEU A 175 -15.26 -15.43 4.55
N GLY A 176 -13.93 -15.36 4.45
CA GLY A 176 -13.10 -16.45 3.97
C GLY A 176 -13.35 -16.84 2.51
N ARG A 177 -13.82 -15.90 1.67
CA ARG A 177 -14.14 -16.14 0.25
C ARG A 177 -13.67 -14.97 -0.63
N PRO A 178 -13.34 -15.22 -1.91
CA PRO A 178 -12.85 -14.17 -2.79
C PRO A 178 -13.92 -13.10 -3.08
N LEU A 179 -13.46 -11.85 -3.16
CA LEU A 179 -14.20 -10.68 -3.61
C LEU A 179 -13.20 -9.76 -4.32
N THR A 180 -13.57 -9.21 -5.47
CA THR A 180 -12.71 -8.26 -6.19
C THR A 180 -12.53 -6.99 -5.36
N VAL A 181 -11.29 -6.54 -5.21
CA VAL A 181 -10.93 -5.26 -4.60
C VAL A 181 -10.67 -4.25 -5.72
N ASP A 182 -11.76 -3.73 -6.29
CA ASP A 182 -11.75 -2.80 -7.43
C ASP A 182 -12.00 -1.34 -7.03
N GLU A 183 -12.03 -1.07 -5.72
CA GLU A 183 -12.39 0.22 -5.14
C GLU A 183 -13.81 0.67 -5.48
N ALA A 184 -14.68 -0.18 -6.03
CA ALA A 184 -16.05 0.15 -6.40
C ALA A 184 -17.06 -0.60 -5.53
N PHE A 185 -17.99 0.13 -4.94
CA PHE A 185 -19.04 -0.47 -4.13
C PHE A 185 -20.16 -0.92 -5.08
N GLY A 186 -19.87 -1.98 -5.83
CA GLY A 186 -20.79 -2.57 -6.79
C GLY A 186 -21.78 -3.55 -6.16
N PRO A 187 -22.57 -4.24 -7.00
CA PRO A 187 -23.52 -5.26 -6.55
C PRO A 187 -22.88 -6.38 -5.73
N ALA A 188 -21.68 -6.83 -6.13
CA ALA A 188 -20.93 -7.87 -5.42
C ALA A 188 -20.50 -7.42 -4.01
N THR A 189 -19.99 -6.18 -3.90
CA THR A 189 -19.59 -5.58 -2.61
C THR A 189 -20.78 -5.39 -1.68
N GLU A 190 -21.95 -4.97 -2.21
CA GLU A 190 -23.16 -4.86 -1.40
C GLU A 190 -23.64 -6.22 -0.92
N GLN A 191 -23.69 -7.23 -1.79
CA GLN A 191 -24.09 -8.58 -1.39
C GLN A 191 -23.16 -9.12 -0.31
N ALA A 192 -21.84 -8.98 -0.48
CA ALA A 192 -20.88 -9.41 0.53
C ALA A 192 -21.03 -8.63 1.85
N THR A 193 -21.39 -7.34 1.78
CA THR A 193 -21.71 -6.53 2.97
C THR A 193 -22.93 -7.09 3.70
N ARG A 194 -24.01 -7.41 2.97
CA ARG A 194 -25.22 -8.01 3.54
C ARG A 194 -24.94 -9.38 4.16
N ASP A 195 -24.15 -10.22 3.50
CA ASP A 195 -23.75 -11.53 4.02
C ASP A 195 -22.95 -11.39 5.32
N PHE A 196 -22.02 -10.44 5.37
CA PHE A 196 -21.27 -10.11 6.58
C PHE A 196 -22.18 -9.60 7.69
N GLN A 197 -23.08 -8.67 7.40
CA GLN A 197 -24.02 -8.12 8.37
C GLN A 197 -24.90 -9.22 8.99
N SER A 198 -25.43 -10.10 8.15
CA SER A 198 -26.22 -11.27 8.56
C SER A 198 -25.41 -12.18 9.47
N ALA A 199 -24.18 -12.52 9.07
CA ALA A 199 -23.29 -13.38 9.87
C ALA A 199 -22.89 -12.77 11.22
N ARG A 200 -22.96 -11.44 11.37
CA ARG A 200 -22.57 -10.73 12.60
C ARG A 200 -23.76 -10.22 13.42
N GLY A 201 -24.99 -10.49 13.00
CA GLY A 201 -26.20 -10.08 13.72
C GLY A 201 -26.37 -8.56 13.82
N VAL A 202 -25.89 -7.80 12.84
CA VAL A 202 -26.17 -6.36 12.70
C VAL A 202 -27.21 -6.13 11.60
N ALA A 203 -27.72 -4.90 11.47
CA ALA A 203 -28.72 -4.57 10.44
C ALA A 203 -28.23 -4.97 9.03
N VAL A 204 -29.05 -5.73 8.28
CA VAL A 204 -28.72 -6.25 6.95
C VAL A 204 -29.22 -5.30 5.86
N ASP A 205 -28.70 -4.07 5.88
CA ASP A 205 -29.11 -2.99 4.98
C ASP A 205 -28.16 -2.81 3.78
N GLY A 206 -27.02 -3.51 3.75
CA GLY A 206 -25.99 -3.35 2.72
C GLY A 206 -25.16 -2.07 2.87
N ILE A 207 -25.30 -1.34 3.98
CA ILE A 207 -24.63 -0.08 4.28
C ILE A 207 -23.57 -0.27 5.36
N VAL A 208 -22.38 0.24 5.09
CA VAL A 208 -21.25 0.22 6.05
C VAL A 208 -21.37 1.41 6.98
N GLY A 209 -22.24 1.27 7.99
CA GLY A 209 -22.38 2.19 9.11
C GLY A 209 -21.47 1.88 10.30
N PRO A 210 -21.55 2.68 11.38
CA PRO A 210 -20.75 2.50 12.60
C PRO A 210 -20.85 1.09 13.19
N ASP A 211 -22.06 0.52 13.28
CA ASP A 211 -22.28 -0.82 13.83
C ASP A 211 -21.66 -1.91 12.96
N THR A 212 -21.82 -1.80 11.62
CA THR A 212 -21.18 -2.69 10.64
C THR A 212 -19.66 -2.65 10.76
N ARG A 213 -19.07 -1.46 10.95
CA ARG A 213 -17.61 -1.30 11.16
C ARG A 213 -17.16 -1.89 12.50
N ALA A 214 -17.89 -1.64 13.58
CA ALA A 214 -17.58 -2.19 14.89
C ALA A 214 -17.65 -3.73 14.89
N ALA A 215 -18.61 -4.30 14.16
CA ALA A 215 -18.66 -5.75 13.94
C ALA A 215 -17.45 -6.27 13.17
N MET A 216 -16.93 -5.51 12.19
CA MET A 216 -15.74 -5.89 11.42
C MET A 216 -14.45 -5.87 12.26
N VAL A 217 -14.29 -4.86 13.13
CA VAL A 217 -13.17 -4.79 14.08
C VAL A 217 -13.15 -6.03 14.98
N ARG A 218 -14.31 -6.34 15.60
CA ARG A 218 -14.46 -7.57 16.41
C ARG A 218 -14.21 -8.85 15.61
N ALA A 219 -14.62 -8.88 14.34
CA ALA A 219 -14.47 -10.03 13.47
C ALA A 219 -13.02 -10.38 13.15
N LEU A 220 -12.17 -9.36 13.03
CA LEU A 220 -10.77 -9.50 12.61
C LEU A 220 -9.76 -9.38 13.76
N GLY A 221 -10.23 -9.11 14.98
CA GLY A 221 -9.36 -8.93 16.16
C GLY A 221 -8.44 -7.72 16.02
N LEU A 222 -8.96 -6.66 15.42
CA LEU A 222 -8.29 -5.37 15.21
C LEU A 222 -8.38 -4.51 16.48
#